data_AF-A0A9X9F4I4-F1
#
_entry.id   AF-A0A9X9F4I4-F1
#
_cell.length_a   1.000
_cell.length_b   1.000
_cell.length_c   1.000
_cell.angle_alpha   90.00
_cell.angle_beta   90.00
_cell.angle_gamma   90.00
#
_symmetry.space_group_name_H-M   'P 1'
#
loop_
_entity.id
_entity.type
_entity.pdbx_description
1 polymer ?
#
loop_
_entity_poly.entity_id
_entity_poly.type
_entity_poly.pdbx_seq_one_letter_code
_entity_poly.pdbx_strand_id
1 'polypeptide(L)'
;NEFTDCFDSKDIDNKYPIQIVSTGLKDILIPIKSEIQLHALQPNFEKIKEISKYYNVVGMHLYTFNDNRIICRNFAPLYDINEEAATGTSNGALACYLYEQDY
;
A
#
# COMPACT_ATOMS: atom_id res chain seq x y z
N ASN A 1 7.44 8.95 -11.60
CA ASN A 1 6.28 8.60 -10.75
C ASN A 1 6.82 8.61 -9.33
N GLU A 2 6.20 9.31 -8.38
CA GLU A 2 6.81 9.59 -7.06
C GLU A 2 7.22 8.34 -6.25
N PHE A 3 6.59 7.20 -6.54
CA PHE A 3 6.83 5.92 -5.87
C PHE A 3 7.96 5.08 -6.50
N THR A 4 8.57 5.49 -7.61
CA THR A 4 9.64 4.71 -8.30
C THR A 4 10.84 4.41 -7.42
N ASP A 5 11.08 5.27 -6.43
CA ASP A 5 12.23 5.15 -5.54
C ASP A 5 11.90 4.31 -4.28
N CYS A 6 10.61 4.01 -4.06
CA CYS A 6 10.15 3.14 -2.97
C CYS A 6 10.22 1.66 -3.35
N PHE A 7 9.86 1.33 -4.60
CA PHE A 7 9.90 -0.01 -5.18
C PHE A 7 9.73 0.07 -6.70
N ASP A 8 9.91 -1.06 -7.39
CA ASP A 8 9.84 -1.10 -8.85
C ASP A 8 8.43 -0.74 -9.36
N SER A 9 8.32 0.44 -9.99
CA SER A 9 7.06 0.95 -10.52
C SER A 9 6.41 0.04 -11.57
N LYS A 10 7.15 -0.90 -12.17
CA LYS A 10 6.58 -1.87 -13.11
C LYS A 10 5.61 -2.84 -12.43
N ASP A 11 5.67 -2.97 -11.12
CA ASP A 11 4.82 -3.88 -10.35
C ASP A 11 3.46 -3.26 -9.98
N ILE A 12 3.32 -1.93 -10.11
CA ILE A 12 2.08 -1.20 -9.85
C ILE A 12 1.03 -1.54 -10.91
N ASP A 13 -0.19 -1.86 -10.48
CA ASP A 13 -1.34 -2.07 -11.38
C ASP A 13 -2.07 -0.75 -11.63
N ASN A 14 -2.14 -0.34 -12.90
CA ASN A 14 -2.77 0.92 -13.29
C ASN A 14 -4.30 0.82 -13.46
N LYS A 15 -4.90 -0.35 -13.21
CA LYS A 15 -6.36 -0.52 -13.22
C LYS A 15 -7.05 0.24 -12.08
N TYR A 16 -6.34 0.42 -10.97
CA TYR A 16 -6.84 1.08 -9.78
C TYR A 16 -5.98 2.32 -9.48
N PRO A 17 -6.57 3.46 -9.10
CA PRO A 17 -5.80 4.65 -8.75
C PRO A 17 -5.07 4.48 -7.41
N ILE A 18 -3.82 4.95 -7.32
CA ILE A 18 -3.16 5.13 -6.02
C ILE A 18 -3.88 6.25 -5.27
N GLN A 19 -4.26 6.01 -4.01
CA GLN A 19 -5.04 6.98 -3.24
C GLN A 19 -4.71 6.94 -1.75
N ILE A 20 -4.70 8.11 -1.11
CA ILE A 20 -4.67 8.22 0.35
C ILE A 20 -6.08 8.00 0.88
N VAL A 21 -6.26 6.99 1.72
CA VAL A 21 -7.56 6.64 2.30
C VAL A 21 -7.44 6.54 3.81
N SER A 22 -8.53 6.86 4.51
CA SER A 22 -8.56 6.79 5.96
C SER A 22 -9.90 6.34 6.51
N THR A 23 -9.81 5.44 7.47
CA THR A 23 -10.89 5.04 8.39
C THR A 23 -10.52 5.34 9.85
N GLY A 24 -9.55 6.24 10.04
CA GLY A 24 -8.99 6.64 11.34
C GLY A 24 -7.52 7.02 11.20
N LEU A 25 -6.72 6.10 10.65
CA LEU A 25 -5.35 6.34 10.23
C LEU A 25 -5.30 6.49 8.70
N LYS A 26 -4.39 7.32 8.18
CA LYS A 26 -4.23 7.54 6.73
C LYS A 26 -3.17 6.59 6.21
N ASP A 27 -3.47 5.88 5.14
CA ASP A 27 -2.50 5.07 4.39
C ASP A 27 -2.58 5.42 2.90
N ILE A 28 -1.46 5.28 2.19
CA ILE A 28 -1.44 5.29 0.73
C ILE A 28 -1.76 3.87 0.25
N LEU A 29 -2.89 3.69 -0.41
CA LEU A 29 -3.28 2.42 -1.01
C LEU A 29 -2.62 2.27 -2.37
N ILE A 30 -1.87 1.18 -2.57
CA ILE A 30 -1.07 0.97 -3.79
C ILE A 30 -1.40 -0.41 -4.39
N PRO A 31 -2.07 -0.46 -5.55
CA PRO A 31 -2.36 -1.70 -6.23
C PRO A 31 -1.11 -2.29 -6.87
N ILE A 32 -0.89 -3.59 -6.67
CA ILE A 32 0.18 -4.39 -7.25
C ILE A 32 -0.43 -5.43 -8.17
N LYS A 33 0.24 -5.69 -9.29
CA LYS A 33 -0.25 -6.53 -10.39
C LYS A 33 -0.51 -7.99 -10.03
N SER A 34 0.25 -8.56 -9.09
CA SER A 34 0.11 -9.97 -8.71
C SER A 34 0.67 -10.27 -7.32
N GLU A 35 0.21 -11.37 -6.72
CA GLU A 35 0.75 -11.90 -5.47
C GLU A 35 2.25 -12.22 -5.57
N ILE A 36 2.70 -12.74 -6.71
CA ILE A 36 4.12 -13.04 -6.95
C ILE A 36 4.96 -11.76 -6.87
N GLN A 37 4.50 -10.69 -7.51
CA GLN A 37 5.20 -9.40 -7.47
C GLN A 37 5.16 -8.80 -6.07
N LEU A 38 4.01 -8.79 -5.41
CA LEU A 38 3.85 -8.25 -4.05
C LEU A 38 4.83 -8.91 -3.05
N HIS A 39 5.00 -10.23 -3.12
CA HIS A 39 5.97 -10.96 -2.29
C HIS A 39 7.43 -10.71 -2.67
N ALA A 40 7.71 -10.49 -3.95
CA ALA A 40 9.08 -10.25 -4.43
C ALA A 40 9.58 -8.81 -4.16
N LEU A 41 8.68 -7.87 -3.87
CA LEU A 41 9.01 -6.45 -3.65
C LEU A 41 10.11 -6.28 -2.60
N GLN A 42 11.11 -5.48 -2.98
CA GLN A 42 12.19 -5.00 -2.12
C GLN A 42 11.97 -3.51 -1.81
N PRO A 43 11.31 -3.19 -0.69
CA PRO A 43 10.99 -1.81 -0.33
C PRO A 43 12.24 -1.03 0.08
N ASN A 44 12.35 0.20 -0.42
CA ASN A 44 13.28 1.20 0.08
C ASN A 44 12.64 1.94 1.25
N PHE A 45 12.86 1.46 2.47
CA PHE A 45 12.21 1.99 3.67
C PHE A 45 12.50 3.46 3.95
N GLU A 46 13.69 3.97 3.60
CA GLU A 46 14.00 5.39 3.75
C GLU A 46 13.13 6.25 2.84
N LYS A 47 12.93 5.82 1.59
CA LYS A 47 12.06 6.54 0.65
C LYS A 47 10.60 6.46 1.04
N ILE A 48 10.15 5.30 1.52
CA ILE A 48 8.79 5.15 2.07
C ILE A 48 8.62 6.10 3.27
N LYS A 49 9.60 6.19 4.17
CA LYS A 49 9.58 7.10 5.33
C LYS A 49 9.49 8.58 4.90
N GLU A 50 10.28 8.99 3.90
CA GLU A 50 10.24 10.34 3.33
C GLU A 50 8.85 10.68 2.76
N ILE A 51 8.29 9.79 1.94
CA ILE A 51 6.97 9.98 1.31
C ILE A 51 5.85 9.98 2.36
N SER A 52 5.88 9.04 3.31
CA SER A 52 4.89 8.98 4.39
C SER A 52 4.87 10.27 5.21
N LYS A 53 6.05 10.81 5.52
CA LYS A 53 6.19 12.09 6.21
C LYS A 53 5.67 13.26 5.38
N TYR A 54 5.96 13.29 4.08
CA TYR A 54 5.52 14.35 3.17
C TYR A 54 3.99 14.40 3.06
N TYR A 55 3.33 13.25 2.90
CA TYR A 55 1.87 13.16 2.80
C TYR A 55 1.14 13.11 4.15
N ASN A 56 1.87 13.10 5.27
CA ASN A 56 1.33 12.94 6.62
C ASN A 56 0.41 11.72 6.72
N VAL A 57 0.93 10.57 6.30
CA VAL A 57 0.29 9.24 6.39
C VAL A 57 1.09 8.31 7.30
N VAL A 58 0.46 7.23 7.74
CA VAL A 58 1.10 6.19 8.54
C VAL A 58 2.08 5.39 7.69
N GLY A 59 1.62 4.93 6.54
CA GLY A 59 2.42 4.09 5.67
C GLY A 59 1.84 3.92 4.27
N MET A 60 2.36 2.88 3.62
CA MET A 60 1.88 2.39 2.34
C MET A 60 1.25 1.01 2.53
N HIS A 61 0.00 0.89 2.13
CA HIS A 61 -0.75 -0.36 2.14
C HIS A 61 -0.84 -0.90 0.73
N LEU A 62 0.05 -1.83 0.41
CA LEU A 62 0.11 -2.44 -0.91
C LEU A 62 -0.83 -3.64 -0.95
N TYR A 63 -1.55 -3.81 -2.06
CA TYR A 63 -2.52 -4.89 -2.20
C TYR A 63 -2.54 -5.50 -3.61
N THR A 64 -2.97 -6.75 -3.70
CA THR A 64 -3.25 -7.46 -4.96
C THR A 64 -4.38 -8.44 -4.75
N PHE A 65 -5.01 -8.85 -5.85
CA PHE A 65 -6.07 -9.85 -5.85
C PHE A 65 -5.50 -11.25 -6.11
N ASN A 66 -6.06 -12.25 -5.43
CA ASN A 66 -5.85 -13.67 -5.70
C ASN A 66 -7.22 -14.36 -5.55
N ASP A 67 -7.77 -14.91 -6.62
CA ASP A 67 -9.05 -15.65 -6.74
C ASP A 67 -10.15 -15.37 -5.68
N ASN A 68 -9.93 -15.74 -4.42
CA ASN A 68 -10.90 -15.64 -3.32
C ASN A 68 -10.50 -14.67 -2.19
N ARG A 69 -9.43 -13.90 -2.34
CA ARG A 69 -8.88 -13.03 -1.28
C ARG A 69 -8.07 -11.86 -1.84
N ILE A 70 -7.91 -10.86 -0.99
CA ILE A 70 -6.96 -9.76 -1.21
C ILE A 70 -5.74 -10.04 -0.35
N ILE A 71 -4.55 -9.92 -0.94
CA ILE A 71 -3.27 -10.08 -0.26
C ILE A 71 -2.67 -8.70 -0.05
N CYS A 72 -2.22 -8.40 1.16
CA CYS A 72 -1.68 -7.09 1.50
C CYS A 72 -0.29 -7.19 2.12
N ARG A 73 0.50 -6.12 1.95
CA ARG A 73 1.70 -5.82 2.74
C ARG A 73 1.62 -4.38 3.20
N ASN A 74 2.01 -4.10 4.45
CA ASN A 74 1.91 -2.76 5.02
C ASN A 74 3.28 -2.26 5.47
N PHE A 75 3.74 -1.15 4.92
CA PHE A 75 5.04 -0.57 5.24
C PHE A 75 4.88 0.75 6.00
N ALA A 76 5.36 0.81 7.24
CA ALA A 76 5.24 1.98 8.13
C ALA A 76 6.58 2.43 8.77
N PRO A 77 7.68 2.55 8.01
CA PRO A 77 9.03 2.83 8.56
C PRO A 77 9.16 4.20 9.25
N LEU A 78 8.18 5.08 9.09
CA LEU A 78 8.10 6.34 9.84
C LEU A 78 7.97 6.11 11.36
N TYR A 79 7.37 5.00 11.76
CA TYR A 79 7.18 4.60 13.15
C TYR A 79 8.15 3.48 13.56
N ASP A 80 9.28 3.37 12.86
CA ASP A 80 10.35 2.40 13.08
C ASP A 80 9.89 0.93 12.97
N ILE A 81 8.76 0.70 12.30
CA ILE A 81 8.26 -0.62 11.91
C ILE A 81 8.32 -0.72 10.38
N ASN A 82 9.29 -1.48 9.88
CA ASN A 82 9.47 -1.63 8.43
C ASN A 82 8.26 -2.28 7.77
N GLU A 83 7.71 -3.35 8.35
CA GLU A 83 6.54 -4.06 7.83
C GLU A 83 5.64 -4.53 8.99
N GLU A 84 4.34 -4.24 8.88
CA GLU A 84 3.34 -4.55 9.89
C GLU A 84 2.48 -5.76 9.49
N ALA A 85 2.33 -6.73 10.40
CA ALA A 85 1.52 -7.91 10.17
C ALA A 85 0.02 -7.73 10.50
N ALA A 86 -0.34 -6.74 11.31
CA ALA A 86 -1.69 -6.57 11.86
C ALA A 86 -2.25 -5.17 11.59
N THR A 87 -3.04 -5.02 10.53
CA THR A 87 -3.45 -3.70 10.00
C THR A 87 -4.95 -3.63 9.76
N GLY A 88 -5.74 -3.68 10.84
CA GLY A 88 -7.20 -3.63 10.74
C GLY A 88 -7.73 -2.33 10.12
N THR A 89 -7.12 -1.19 10.45
CA THR A 89 -7.48 0.12 9.89
C THR A 89 -7.20 0.21 8.40
N SER A 90 -6.03 -0.26 7.95
CA SER A 90 -5.63 -0.20 6.55
C SER A 90 -6.48 -1.15 5.69
N ASN A 91 -6.79 -2.35 6.19
CA ASN A 91 -7.72 -3.27 5.53
C ASN A 91 -9.15 -2.69 5.46
N GLY A 92 -9.62 -2.01 6.51
CA GLY A 92 -10.90 -1.32 6.50
C GLY A 92 -10.93 -0.18 5.47
N ALA A 93 -9.86 0.61 5.40
CA ALA A 93 -9.70 1.65 4.39
C ALA A 93 -9.69 1.07 2.96
N LEU A 94 -9.00 -0.05 2.76
CA LEU A 94 -8.98 -0.76 1.48
C LEU A 94 -10.37 -1.29 1.09
N ALA A 95 -11.12 -1.86 2.03
CA ALA A 95 -12.48 -2.34 1.76
C ALA A 95 -13.41 -1.21 1.32
N CYS A 96 -13.38 -0.06 2.00
CA CYS A 96 -14.16 1.12 1.59
C CYS A 96 -13.73 1.63 0.22
N TYR A 97 -12.43 1.71 -0.03
CA TYR A 97 -11.87 2.13 -1.31
C TYR A 97 -12.33 1.22 -2.45
N LEU A 98 -12.22 -0.10 -2.29
CA LEU A 98 -12.60 -1.05 -3.34
C LEU A 98 -14.10 -1.01 -3.63
N TYR A 99 -14.93 -0.82 -2.60
CA TYR A 99 -16.36 -0.60 -2.77
C TYR A 99 -16.65 0.65 -3.63
N GLU A 100 -15.92 1.75 -3.43
CA GLU A 100 -16.04 2.96 -4.27
C GLU A 100 -15.53 2.78 -5.70
N GLN A 101 -14.66 1.79 -5.94
CA GLN A 101 -14.16 1.45 -7.28
C GLN A 101 -15.04 0.42 -8.01
N ASP A 102 -16.23 0.10 -7.47
CA ASP A 102 -17.13 -0.94 -7.98
C ASP A 102 -16.45 -2.31 -8.17
N TYR A 103 -15.52 -2.65 -7.25
CA TYR A 103 -14.88 -3.97 -7.18
C TYR A 103 -15.85 -5.08 -6.78
#